data_AF-A0A9E0ZII4-F1
#
_entry.id   AF-A0A9E0ZII4-F1
#
_cell.length_a   1.000
_cell.length_b   1.000
_cell.length_c   1.000
_cell.angle_alpha   90.00
_cell.angle_beta   90.00
_cell.angle_gamma   90.00
#
_symmetry.space_group_name_H-M   'P 1'
#
loop_
_entity.id
_entity.type
_entity.pdbx_description
1 polymer ?
#
loop_
_entity_poly.entity_id
_entity_poly.type
_entity_poly.pdbx_seq_one_letter_code
_entity_poly.pdbx_strand_id
1 'polypeptide(L)'
;MKKAIYILLLSAAVVSFTGCQSTARNLGGDITLELEPGLKLEEITWKEDSLWYLTRPMREDEFPETHVFKQSSEFGVFEGSVTVVEH
;
A
#
# COMPACT_ATOMS: atom_id res chain seq x y z
N MET A 1 30.59 38.52 -14.48
CA MET A 1 30.90 37.07 -14.46
C MET A 1 30.48 36.39 -13.17
N LYS A 2 30.88 36.87 -11.97
CA LYS A 2 30.51 36.27 -10.68
C LYS A 2 28.99 36.18 -10.44
N LYS A 3 28.23 37.23 -10.80
CA LYS A 3 26.76 37.28 -10.67
C LYS A 3 26.03 36.26 -11.55
N ALA A 4 26.57 35.96 -12.74
CA ALA A 4 26.02 34.96 -13.65
C ALA A 4 26.27 33.52 -13.15
N ILE A 5 27.42 33.29 -12.49
CA ILE A 5 27.76 32.02 -11.83
C ILE A 5 26.81 31.75 -10.66
N TYR A 6 26.48 32.77 -9.86
CA TYR A 6 25.52 32.62 -8.75
C TYR A 6 24.10 32.30 -9.23
N ILE A 7 23.67 32.87 -10.35
CA ILE A 7 22.34 32.60 -10.94
C ILE A 7 22.26 31.18 -11.50
N LEU A 8 23.36 30.68 -12.11
CA LEU A 8 23.43 29.31 -12.63
C LEU A 8 23.49 28.26 -11.50
N LEU A 9 24.14 28.57 -10.38
CA LEU A 9 24.14 27.71 -9.19
C LEU A 9 22.77 27.70 -8.50
N LEU A 10 22.05 28.82 -8.49
CA LEU A 10 20.69 28.87 -7.95
C LEU A 10 19.68 28.11 -8.81
N SER A 11 19.81 28.13 -10.15
CA SER A 11 18.90 27.42 -11.04
C SER A 11 19.12 25.90 -11.06
N ALA A 12 20.37 25.45 -10.86
CA ALA A 12 20.68 24.02 -10.74
C ALA A 12 20.10 23.37 -9.47
N ALA A 13 19.88 24.13 -8.39
CA ALA A 13 19.26 23.64 -7.16
C ALA A 13 17.73 23.42 -7.28
N VAL A 14 17.07 24.05 -8.26
CA VAL A 14 15.60 23.93 -8.44
C VAL A 14 15.22 22.72 -9.29
N VAL A 15 16.14 22.21 -10.13
CA VAL A 15 15.90 21.02 -10.98
C VAL A 15 16.07 19.71 -10.19
N SER A 16 16.55 19.76 -8.95
CA SER A 16 16.70 18.57 -8.09
C SER A 16 15.37 18.04 -7.51
N PHE A 17 14.25 18.75 -7.71
CA PHE A 17 12.96 18.42 -7.09
C PHE A 17 11.89 17.83 -8.03
N THR A 18 12.17 17.65 -9.32
CA THR A 18 11.20 17.04 -10.26
C THR A 18 11.27 15.51 -10.36
N GLY A 19 12.04 14.86 -9.47
CA GLY A 19 12.13 13.39 -9.38
C GLY A 19 11.11 12.71 -8.47
N CYS A 20 10.18 13.45 -7.84
CA CYS A 20 9.25 12.90 -6.85
C CYS A 20 7.93 12.36 -7.44
N GLN A 21 7.97 11.82 -8.66
CA GLN A 21 6.84 11.10 -9.28
C GLN A 21 7.17 9.64 -9.56
N SER A 22 8.16 9.07 -8.86
CA SER A 22 8.29 7.61 -8.69
C SER A 22 7.85 7.12 -7.31
N THR A 23 7.42 8.04 -6.43
CA THR A 23 6.89 7.74 -5.10
C THR A 23 5.38 7.43 -5.17
N ALA A 24 5.00 6.60 -6.14
CA ALA A 24 3.71 5.89 -6.15
C ALA A 24 3.94 4.38 -5.97
N ARG A 25 5.14 3.98 -5.53
CA ARG A 25 5.51 2.58 -5.27
C ARG A 25 5.49 2.19 -3.77
N ASN A 26 5.44 3.17 -2.87
CA ASN A 26 5.41 2.95 -1.41
C ASN A 26 4.20 3.67 -0.77
N LEU A 27 3.01 3.45 -1.32
CA LEU A 27 1.77 3.67 -0.57
C LEU A 27 1.43 2.31 0.04
N GLY A 28 2.02 1.87 1.15
CA GLY A 28 2.18 2.72 2.32
C GLY A 28 0.84 2.99 3.01
N GLY A 29 -0.26 2.39 2.53
CA GLY A 29 -1.62 2.86 2.77
C GLY A 29 -2.57 1.76 3.19
N ASP A 30 -3.52 2.14 4.04
CA ASP A 30 -4.59 1.25 4.48
C ASP A 30 -5.60 1.06 3.35
N ILE A 31 -5.94 -0.20 3.05
CA ILE A 31 -6.94 -0.56 2.04
C ILE A 31 -8.05 -1.42 2.67
N THR A 32 -9.26 -1.29 2.14
CA THR A 32 -10.40 -2.15 2.52
C THR A 32 -10.77 -3.04 1.35
N LEU A 33 -10.89 -4.35 1.61
CA LEU A 33 -11.34 -5.37 0.66
C LEU A 33 -12.70 -5.91 1.14
N GLU A 34 -13.75 -5.64 0.37
CA GLU A 34 -15.09 -6.18 0.61
C GLU A 34 -15.23 -7.50 -0.16
N LEU A 35 -15.51 -8.60 0.53
CA LEU A 35 -15.75 -9.89 -0.14
C LEU A 35 -17.19 -9.99 -0.64
N GLU A 36 -17.39 -10.83 -1.67
CA GLU A 36 -18.74 -11.18 -2.09
C GLU A 36 -19.46 -11.97 -0.96
N PRO A 37 -20.79 -11.79 -0.80
CA PRO A 37 -21.53 -12.47 0.26
C PRO A 37 -21.39 -13.99 0.22
N GLY A 38 -21.26 -14.60 1.39
CA GLY A 38 -21.13 -16.05 1.54
C GLY A 38 -19.74 -16.59 1.18
N LEU A 39 -18.72 -15.73 1.10
CA LEU A 39 -17.32 -16.13 1.02
C LEU A 39 -16.61 -15.92 2.37
N LYS A 40 -15.70 -16.84 2.69
CA LYS A 40 -14.77 -16.76 3.82
C LYS A 40 -13.35 -16.54 3.30
N LEU A 41 -12.59 -15.67 3.95
CA LEU A 41 -11.18 -15.48 3.68
C LEU A 41 -10.36 -16.63 4.28
N GLU A 42 -9.45 -17.21 3.50
CA GLU A 42 -8.52 -18.25 3.96
C GLU A 42 -7.10 -17.73 4.08
N GLU A 43 -6.63 -17.02 3.05
CA GLU A 43 -5.26 -16.51 2.99
C GLU A 43 -5.20 -15.22 2.20
N ILE A 44 -4.26 -14.35 2.57
CA ILE A 44 -3.90 -13.16 1.81
C ILE A 44 -2.38 -13.07 1.70
N THR A 45 -1.90 -12.66 0.54
CA THR A 45 -0.47 -12.50 0.28
C THR A 45 -0.20 -11.40 -0.73
N TRP A 46 1.02 -10.87 -0.72
CA TRP A 46 1.49 -9.90 -1.70
C TRP A 46 2.43 -10.58 -2.67
N LYS A 47 2.17 -10.39 -3.97
CA LYS A 47 3.09 -10.79 -5.04
C LYS A 47 3.37 -9.58 -5.90
N GLU A 48 4.62 -9.11 -5.83
CA GLU A 48 5.03 -7.85 -6.45
C GLU A 48 4.13 -6.71 -5.96
N ASP A 49 3.49 -5.98 -6.87
CA ASP A 49 2.60 -4.86 -6.56
C ASP A 49 1.11 -5.30 -6.47
N SER A 50 0.84 -6.60 -6.43
CA SER A 50 -0.53 -7.16 -6.44
C SER A 50 -0.88 -7.89 -5.16
N LEU A 51 -2.07 -7.61 -4.64
CA LEU A 51 -2.70 -8.34 -3.56
C LEU A 51 -3.38 -9.60 -4.11
N TRP A 52 -3.04 -10.75 -3.56
CA TRP A 52 -3.67 -12.03 -3.86
C TRP A 52 -4.38 -12.52 -2.62
N TYR A 53 -5.59 -13.05 -2.80
CA TYR A 53 -6.38 -13.58 -1.71
C TYR A 53 -7.08 -14.87 -2.14
N LEU A 54 -7.08 -15.83 -1.24
CA LEU A 54 -7.79 -17.09 -1.38
C LEU A 54 -9.06 -17.02 -0.56
N THR A 55 -10.18 -17.35 -1.20
CA THR A 55 -11.47 -17.47 -0.54
C THR A 55 -12.03 -18.87 -0.74
N ARG A 56 -13.02 -19.20 0.10
CA ARG A 56 -13.88 -20.37 -0.07
C ARG A 56 -15.32 -20.00 0.22
N PRO A 57 -16.30 -20.84 -0.17
CA PRO A 57 -17.66 -20.70 0.32
C PRO A 57 -17.73 -20.79 1.85
N MET A 58 -18.55 -19.93 2.44
CA MET A 58 -18.91 -19.97 3.85
C MET A 58 -19.75 -21.21 4.15
N ARG A 59 -19.49 -21.87 5.28
CA ARG A 59 -20.28 -23.02 5.75
C ARG A 59 -21.54 -22.52 6.46
N GLU A 60 -22.54 -23.40 6.59
CA GLU A 60 -23.83 -23.05 7.19
C GLU A 60 -23.73 -22.57 8.65
N ASP A 61 -22.71 -23.00 9.38
CA ASP A 61 -22.47 -22.67 10.80
C ASP A 61 -21.46 -21.54 11.01
N GLU A 62 -20.99 -20.90 9.93
CA GLU A 62 -20.03 -19.80 9.98
C GLU A 62 -20.73 -18.45 9.83
N PHE A 63 -20.16 -17.42 10.49
CA PHE A 63 -20.63 -16.05 10.40
C PHE A 63 -19.57 -15.17 9.71
N PRO A 64 -19.97 -14.06 9.07
CA PRO A 64 -19.03 -13.11 8.50
C PRO A 64 -18.14 -12.48 9.57
N GLU A 65 -16.86 -12.29 9.24
CA GLU A 65 -15.85 -11.67 10.08
C GLU A 65 -15.18 -10.47 9.41
N THR A 66 -14.47 -9.68 10.20
CA THR A 66 -13.59 -8.62 9.70
C THR A 66 -12.17 -8.91 10.16
N HIS A 67 -11.26 -9.02 9.18
CA HIS A 67 -9.85 -9.30 9.41
C HIS A 67 -9.03 -8.04 9.13
N VAL A 68 -8.03 -7.75 9.97
CA VAL A 68 -7.10 -6.63 9.75
C VAL A 68 -5.69 -7.18 9.65
N PHE A 69 -5.17 -7.24 8.44
CA PHE A 69 -3.80 -7.63 8.15
C PHE A 69 -2.91 -6.41 8.25
N LYS A 70 -1.84 -6.53 9.02
CA LYS A 70 -0.91 -5.44 9.30
C LYS A 70 0.45 -5.76 8.69
N GLN A 71 0.96 -4.87 7.86
CA GLN A 71 2.30 -4.99 7.36
C GLN A 71 3.28 -4.66 8.49
N SER A 72 4.16 -5.60 8.81
CA SER A 72 5.27 -5.40 9.76
C SER A 72 6.57 -5.34 8.97
N SER A 73 7.38 -4.30 9.21
CA SER A 73 8.75 -4.22 8.70
C SER A 73 9.75 -4.42 9.84
N GLU A 74 10.91 -5.01 9.54
CA GLU A 74 12.01 -5.22 10.50
C GLU A 74 12.54 -3.90 11.11
N PHE A 75 12.31 -2.77 10.44
CA PHE A 75 12.69 -1.44 10.91
C PHE A 75 11.60 -0.77 11.77
N GLY A 76 10.51 -1.47 12.08
CA GLY A 76 9.42 -0.98 12.93
C GLY A 76 8.58 0.14 12.30
N VAL A 77 8.82 0.46 11.03
CA VAL A 77 7.99 1.40 10.27
C VAL A 77 6.77 0.63 9.77
N PHE A 78 5.60 1.03 10.24
CA PHE A 78 4.33 0.50 9.77
C PHE A 78 4.06 1.01 8.35
N GLU A 79 3.96 0.09 7.40
CA GLU A 79 3.86 0.40 5.97
C GLU A 79 2.43 0.23 5.42
N GLY A 80 1.47 -0.28 6.20
CA GLY A 80 0.04 -0.27 5.83
C GLY A 80 -0.76 -1.43 6.40
N SER A 81 -2.08 -1.39 6.21
CA SER A 81 -2.99 -2.49 6.55
C SER A 81 -3.96 -2.85 5.42
N VAL A 82 -4.46 -4.08 5.47
CA VAL A 82 -5.60 -4.53 4.67
C VAL A 82 -6.71 -4.92 5.62
N THR A 83 -7.83 -4.21 5.57
CA THR A 83 -9.06 -4.57 6.26
C THR A 83 -9.93 -5.38 5.31
N VAL A 84 -10.15 -6.67 5.60
CA VAL A 84 -11.04 -7.53 4.83
C VAL A 84 -12.36 -7.66 5.56
N VAL A 85 -13.46 -7.35 4.89
CA VAL A 85 -14.83 -7.42 5.43
C VAL A 85 -15.59 -8.51 4.68
N GLU A 86 -16.10 -9.49 5.41
CA GLU A 86 -16.95 -10.56 4.90
C GLU A 86 -18.44 -10.18 5.07
N HIS A 87 -19.31 -10.68 4.18
CA HIS A 87 -20.76 -10.43 4.19
C HIS A 87 -21.60 -11.70 4.18
#